data_AF-A0A151P4S9-F1
#
_entry.id   AF-A0A151P4S9-F1
#
_cell.length_a   1.000
_cell.length_b   1.000
_cell.length_c   1.000
_cell.angle_alpha   90.00
_cell.angle_beta   90.00
_cell.angle_gamma   90.00
#
_symmetry.space_group_name_H-M   'P 1'
#
loop_
_entity.id
_entity.type
_entity.pdbx_description
1 polymer ?
#
loop_
_entity_poly.entity_id
_entity_poly.type
_entity_poly.pdbx_seq_one_letter_code
_entity_poly.pdbx_strand_id
1 'polypeptide(L)'
;MPVIKCFLDFKAGGALCHILAAAYKFKSDQGWRRFDFQNPSRMDRNVEMFMTIEKSLVQNNCLSRPNIYLQPDLEPKLLGKLKDIVKRHQGTVTEDKSSASHVVCPVPGNLEEEEWVRPVMKRDKQVLLHWGYFPDSYDTWIPASEIEASVEDAPTPEKPRKVHAKITR
;
A
#
# COMPACT_ATOMS: atom_id res chain seq x y z
N MET A 1 1.63 -6.25 -3.27
CA MET A 1 0.16 -6.02 -3.35
C MET A 1 -0.15 -4.75 -2.54
N PRO A 2 -1.01 -3.84 -3.02
CA PRO A 2 -1.47 -2.70 -2.22
C PRO A 2 -2.27 -3.15 -0.98
N VAL A 3 -2.21 -2.38 0.10
CA VAL A 3 -2.82 -2.73 1.40
C VAL A 3 -4.34 -2.92 1.29
N ILE A 4 -5.04 -2.03 0.58
CA ILE A 4 -6.49 -2.13 0.34
C ILE A 4 -6.86 -3.44 -0.37
N LYS A 5 -6.02 -3.92 -1.30
CA LYS A 5 -6.29 -5.16 -2.03
C LYS A 5 -6.21 -6.40 -1.13
N CYS A 6 -5.51 -6.34 0.01
CA CYS A 6 -5.50 -7.44 0.98
C CYS A 6 -6.89 -7.65 1.62
N PHE A 7 -7.66 -6.58 1.80
CA PHE A 7 -9.03 -6.65 2.35
C PHE A 7 -10.08 -7.07 1.31
N LEU A 8 -9.71 -7.12 0.03
CA LEU A 8 -10.60 -7.44 -1.09
C LEU A 8 -10.28 -8.80 -1.72
N ASP A 9 -9.35 -9.57 -1.16
CA ASP A 9 -9.03 -10.92 -1.61
C ASP A 9 -9.92 -11.95 -0.91
N PHE A 10 -11.11 -12.18 -1.47
CA PHE A 10 -12.15 -13.08 -0.94
C PHE A 10 -11.95 -14.56 -1.28
N LYS A 11 -10.83 -14.93 -1.90
CA LYS A 11 -10.53 -16.33 -2.24
C LYS A 11 -10.32 -17.14 -0.96
N ALA A 12 -10.63 -18.44 -1.01
CA ALA A 12 -10.28 -19.35 0.07
C ALA A 12 -8.75 -19.35 0.27
N GLY A 13 -8.29 -19.09 1.49
CA GLY A 13 -6.86 -18.91 1.79
C GLY A 13 -6.26 -17.60 1.26
N GLY A 14 -7.09 -16.64 0.85
CA GLY A 14 -6.65 -15.32 0.42
C GLY A 14 -6.25 -14.41 1.59
N ALA A 15 -5.76 -13.22 1.25
CA ALA A 15 -5.25 -12.25 2.22
C ALA A 15 -6.27 -11.92 3.33
N LEU A 16 -7.55 -11.76 3.00
CA LEU A 16 -8.60 -11.47 3.98
C LEU A 16 -8.76 -12.59 5.00
N CYS A 17 -8.69 -13.86 4.57
CA CYS A 17 -8.74 -15.00 5.48
C CYS A 17 -7.59 -14.98 6.49
N HIS A 18 -6.37 -14.68 6.03
CA HIS A 18 -5.20 -14.59 6.91
C HIS A 18 -5.27 -13.40 7.87
N ILE A 19 -5.78 -12.23 7.43
CA ILE A 19 -6.02 -11.07 8.30
C ILE A 19 -6.97 -11.45 9.43
N LEU A 20 -8.14 -12.01 9.09
CA LEU A 20 -9.15 -12.37 10.09
C LEU A 20 -8.62 -13.47 11.03
N ALA A 21 -7.99 -14.52 10.49
CA ALA A 21 -7.44 -15.60 11.30
C ALA A 21 -6.40 -15.09 12.31
N ALA A 22 -5.44 -14.25 11.87
CA ALA A 22 -4.43 -13.68 12.75
C ALA A 22 -5.04 -12.76 13.81
N ALA A 23 -5.99 -11.88 13.42
CA ALA A 23 -6.65 -10.97 14.35
C ALA A 23 -7.48 -11.71 15.42
N TYR A 24 -8.29 -12.70 15.02
CA TYR A 24 -9.11 -13.48 15.95
C TYR A 24 -8.28 -14.39 16.85
N LYS A 25 -7.19 -14.98 16.32
CA LYS A 25 -6.24 -15.71 17.15
C LYS A 25 -5.62 -14.79 18.20
N PHE A 26 -5.11 -13.63 17.81
CA PHE A 26 -4.50 -12.66 18.73
C PHE A 26 -5.52 -12.20 19.80
N LYS A 27 -6.75 -11.87 19.39
CA LYS A 27 -7.85 -11.53 20.30
C LYS A 27 -8.09 -12.64 21.34
N SER A 28 -8.10 -13.90 20.90
CA SER A 28 -8.29 -15.07 21.77
C SER A 28 -7.12 -15.21 22.76
N ASP A 29 -5.88 -15.15 22.26
CA ASP A 29 -4.66 -15.29 23.07
C ASP A 29 -4.57 -14.17 24.13
N GLN A 30 -5.04 -12.96 23.82
CA GLN A 30 -5.07 -11.81 24.73
C GLN A 30 -6.33 -11.76 25.64
N GLY A 31 -7.25 -12.73 25.54
CA GLY A 31 -8.48 -12.76 26.34
C GLY A 31 -9.44 -11.60 26.08
N TRP A 32 -9.39 -10.98 24.91
CA TRP A 32 -10.22 -9.82 24.58
C TRP A 32 -11.66 -10.24 24.32
N ARG A 33 -12.63 -9.60 24.99
CA ARG A 33 -14.07 -9.78 24.68
C ARG A 33 -14.43 -9.19 23.32
N ARG A 34 -13.95 -7.98 23.03
CA ARG A 34 -14.14 -7.25 21.76
C ARG A 34 -12.85 -6.56 21.32
N PHE A 35 -12.73 -6.29 20.03
CA PHE A 35 -11.75 -5.35 19.51
C PHE A 35 -12.11 -3.93 19.98
N ASP A 36 -11.10 -3.18 20.40
CA ASP A 36 -11.26 -1.80 20.85
C ASP A 36 -10.04 -1.00 20.39
N PHE A 37 -10.19 -0.38 19.22
CA PHE A 37 -9.15 0.40 18.57
C PHE A 37 -9.14 1.87 19.00
N GLN A 38 -10.18 2.31 19.71
CA GLN A 38 -10.32 3.70 20.16
C GLN A 38 -9.72 3.92 21.54
N ASN A 39 -9.59 2.86 22.35
CA ASN A 39 -8.98 2.94 23.67
C ASN A 39 -7.45 3.12 23.60
N PRO A 40 -6.90 4.28 24.00
CA PRO A 40 -5.47 4.54 23.89
C PRO A 40 -4.61 3.59 24.73
N SER A 41 -5.15 3.05 25.83
CA SER A 41 -4.42 2.07 26.67
C SER A 41 -4.16 0.74 25.96
N ARG A 42 -4.84 0.48 24.83
CA ARG A 42 -4.63 -0.71 24.00
C ARG A 42 -3.74 -0.46 22.80
N MET A 43 -3.23 0.76 22.62
CA MET A 43 -2.49 1.15 21.41
C MET A 43 -1.34 0.19 21.10
N ASP A 44 -0.45 -0.07 22.06
CA ASP A 44 0.71 -0.94 21.86
C ASP A 44 0.31 -2.37 21.47
N ARG A 45 -0.74 -2.90 22.12
CA ARG A 45 -1.24 -4.25 21.81
C ARG A 45 -1.96 -4.31 20.46
N ASN A 46 -2.65 -3.25 20.07
CA ASN A 46 -3.25 -3.13 18.75
C ASN A 46 -2.15 -3.10 17.67
N VAL A 47 -1.06 -2.35 17.91
CA VAL A 47 0.12 -2.34 17.02
C VAL A 47 0.74 -3.74 16.91
N GLU A 48 0.93 -4.44 18.02
CA GLU A 48 1.45 -5.82 18.03
C GLU A 48 0.56 -6.79 17.23
N MET A 49 -0.77 -6.63 17.33
CA MET A 49 -1.71 -7.39 16.51
C MET A 49 -1.52 -7.11 15.02
N PHE A 50 -1.39 -5.83 14.62
CA PHE A 50 -1.14 -5.46 13.23
C PHE A 50 0.20 -5.99 12.72
N MET A 51 1.25 -6.01 13.54
CA MET A 51 2.52 -6.64 13.19
C MET A 51 2.36 -8.15 12.98
N THR A 52 1.53 -8.81 13.79
CA THR A 52 1.21 -10.24 13.64
C THR A 52 0.44 -10.52 12.34
N ILE A 53 -0.52 -9.67 12.00
CA ILE A 53 -1.25 -9.73 10.73
C ILE A 53 -0.29 -9.55 9.55
N GLU A 54 0.55 -8.52 9.57
CA GLU A 54 1.53 -8.25 8.52
C GLU A 54 2.47 -9.44 8.31
N LYS A 55 3.00 -10.01 9.41
CA LYS A 55 3.84 -11.21 9.37
C LYS A 55 3.12 -12.40 8.72
N SER A 56 1.86 -12.62 9.09
CA SER A 56 1.04 -13.70 8.52
C SER A 56 0.84 -13.51 7.01
N LEU A 57 0.56 -12.27 6.57
CA LEU A 57 0.39 -11.96 5.15
C LEU A 57 1.67 -12.20 4.35
N VAL A 58 2.84 -11.84 4.89
CA VAL A 58 4.13 -12.08 4.23
C VAL A 58 4.43 -13.57 4.13
N GLN A 59 4.24 -14.33 5.21
CA GLN A 59 4.49 -15.78 5.23
C GLN A 59 3.60 -16.56 4.26
N ASN A 60 2.39 -16.08 4.00
CA ASN A 60 1.43 -16.71 3.08
C ASN A 60 1.43 -16.06 1.68
N ASN A 61 2.47 -15.31 1.32
CA ASN A 61 2.60 -14.66 0.00
C ASN A 61 1.44 -13.72 -0.39
N CYS A 62 0.67 -13.27 0.60
CA CYS A 62 -0.42 -12.31 0.43
C CYS A 62 0.10 -10.87 0.46
N LEU A 63 1.29 -10.65 1.04
CA LEU A 63 2.00 -9.38 1.02
C LEU A 63 3.47 -9.59 0.67
N SER A 64 3.99 -8.78 -0.24
CA SER A 64 5.38 -8.84 -0.70
C SER A 64 6.14 -7.63 -0.15
N ARG A 65 7.33 -7.84 0.43
CA ARG A 65 8.24 -6.75 0.78
C ARG A 65 8.78 -6.07 -0.50
N PRO A 66 8.88 -4.74 -0.54
CA PRO A 66 9.35 -4.04 -1.75
C PRO A 66 10.85 -4.25 -1.96
N ASN A 67 11.26 -4.51 -3.20
CA ASN A 67 12.65 -4.51 -3.64
C ASN A 67 12.85 -3.34 -4.60
N ILE A 68 13.62 -2.34 -4.19
CA ILE A 68 13.61 -1.02 -4.81
C ILE A 68 14.91 -0.78 -5.57
N TYR A 69 14.80 -0.44 -6.85
CA TYR A 69 15.90 0.11 -7.62
C TYR A 69 15.80 1.64 -7.61
N LEU A 70 16.87 2.33 -7.19
CA LEU A 70 16.95 3.79 -7.19
C LEU A 70 17.70 4.22 -8.44
N GLN A 71 17.11 5.08 -9.28
CA GLN A 71 17.84 5.54 -10.47
C GLN A 71 19.10 6.36 -10.11
N PRO A 72 20.19 6.26 -10.89
CA PRO A 72 21.44 6.96 -10.60
C PRO A 72 21.37 8.49 -10.70
N ASP A 73 20.39 9.04 -11.41
CA ASP A 73 20.17 10.47 -11.64
C ASP A 73 19.37 11.15 -10.51
N LEU A 74 19.04 10.42 -9.44
CA LEU A 74 18.44 11.00 -8.23
C LEU A 74 19.46 11.81 -7.44
N GLU A 75 19.01 12.94 -6.86
CA GLU A 75 19.86 13.78 -6.03
C GLU A 75 20.43 13.03 -4.80
N PRO A 76 21.73 13.21 -4.44
CA PRO A 76 22.36 12.47 -3.34
C PRO A 76 21.65 12.59 -1.99
N LYS A 77 21.14 13.78 -1.66
CA LYS A 77 20.39 14.02 -0.42
C LYS A 77 19.07 13.25 -0.40
N LEU A 78 18.42 13.10 -1.55
CA LEU A 78 17.19 12.35 -1.72
C LEU A 78 17.46 10.84 -1.64
N LEU A 79 18.54 10.35 -2.24
CA LEU A 79 18.96 8.95 -2.16
C LEU A 79 19.10 8.46 -0.70
N GLY A 80 19.76 9.25 0.15
CA GLY A 80 19.88 8.92 1.58
C GLY A 80 18.53 8.76 2.26
N LYS A 81 17.63 9.74 2.07
CA LYS A 81 16.27 9.70 2.61
C LYS A 81 15.45 8.51 2.10
N LEU A 82 15.54 8.20 0.81
CA LEU A 82 14.83 7.08 0.20
C LEU A 82 15.32 5.74 0.77
N LYS A 83 16.64 5.55 0.93
CA LYS A 83 17.21 4.36 1.58
C LYS A 83 16.69 4.18 3.01
N ASP A 84 16.58 5.27 3.77
CA ASP A 84 16.04 5.23 5.13
C ASP A 84 14.55 4.86 5.16
N ILE A 85 13.75 5.41 4.24
CA ILE A 85 12.32 5.06 4.09
C ILE A 85 12.19 3.57 3.74
N VAL A 86 12.92 3.09 2.73
CA VAL A 86 12.89 1.68 2.32
C VAL A 86 13.21 0.76 3.50
N LYS A 87 14.27 1.06 4.25
CA LYS A 87 14.65 0.29 5.44
C LYS A 87 13.56 0.31 6.52
N ARG A 88 12.99 1.48 6.83
CA ARG A 88 11.93 1.64 7.83
C ARG A 88 10.69 0.80 7.50
N HIS A 89 10.39 0.65 6.21
CA HIS A 89 9.27 -0.17 5.73
C HIS A 89 9.65 -1.63 5.41
N GLN A 90 10.80 -2.10 5.92
CA GLN A 90 11.29 -3.48 5.73
C GLN A 90 11.47 -3.88 4.26
N GLY A 91 11.70 -2.90 3.38
CA GLY A 91 12.08 -3.12 1.99
C GLY A 91 13.58 -3.34 1.81
N THR A 92 13.97 -3.75 0.60
CA THR A 92 15.36 -3.90 0.18
C THR A 92 15.68 -2.92 -0.94
N VAL A 93 16.96 -2.55 -1.08
CA VAL A 93 17.47 -1.81 -2.24
C VAL A 93 18.28 -2.79 -3.09
N THR A 94 18.06 -2.78 -4.40
CA THR A 94 18.78 -3.62 -5.37
C THR A 94 19.53 -2.76 -6.37
N GLU A 95 20.69 -3.24 -6.81
CA GLU A 95 21.47 -2.67 -7.92
C GLU A 95 21.05 -3.28 -9.27
N ASP A 96 20.33 -4.39 -9.26
CA ASP A 96 19.77 -5.00 -10.46
C ASP A 96 18.35 -4.51 -10.69
N LYS A 97 18.17 -3.67 -11.71
CA LYS A 97 16.88 -3.12 -12.13
C LYS A 97 15.86 -4.21 -12.51
N SER A 98 16.31 -5.36 -13.02
CA SER A 98 15.44 -6.43 -13.50
C SER A 98 14.78 -7.23 -12.37
N SER A 99 15.48 -7.39 -11.23
CA SER A 99 14.94 -8.02 -10.01
C SER A 99 14.07 -7.09 -9.16
N ALA A 100 14.00 -5.80 -9.49
CA ALA A 100 13.27 -4.83 -8.69
C ALA A 100 11.74 -5.04 -8.77
N SER A 101 11.03 -4.77 -7.68
CA SER A 101 9.58 -4.63 -7.72
C SER A 101 9.17 -3.22 -8.15
N HIS A 102 9.99 -2.21 -7.80
CA HIS A 102 9.79 -0.82 -8.21
C HIS A 102 11.11 -0.14 -8.60
N VAL A 103 11.03 0.76 -9.56
CA VAL A 103 12.08 1.70 -9.97
C VAL A 103 11.66 3.09 -9.54
N VAL A 104 12.46 3.73 -8.69
CA VAL A 104 12.25 5.12 -8.26
C VAL A 104 12.94 6.06 -9.23
N CYS A 105 12.15 6.89 -9.90
CA CYS A 105 12.59 7.86 -10.90
C CYS A 105 12.61 9.28 -10.31
N PRO A 106 13.46 10.19 -10.83
CA PRO A 106 13.32 11.62 -10.57
C PRO A 106 11.93 12.11 -10.92
N VAL A 107 11.46 13.14 -10.23
CA VAL A 107 10.20 13.83 -10.53
C VAL A 107 10.43 14.67 -11.80
N PRO A 108 9.73 14.44 -12.92
CA PRO A 108 9.85 15.28 -14.11
C PRO A 108 9.63 16.77 -13.77
N GLY A 109 10.48 17.65 -14.28
CA GLY A 109 10.39 19.10 -14.04
C GLY A 109 9.17 19.77 -14.67
N ASN A 110 8.49 19.08 -15.58
CA ASN A 110 7.25 19.52 -16.25
C ASN A 110 6.02 18.72 -15.80
N LEU A 111 6.08 18.04 -14.64
CA LEU A 111 4.89 17.49 -14.03
C LEU A 111 3.96 18.67 -13.75
N GLU A 112 3.08 18.97 -14.69
CA GLU A 112 1.96 19.87 -14.48
C GLU A 112 1.29 19.40 -13.19
N GLU A 113 1.08 20.36 -12.28
CA GLU A 113 0.41 20.15 -11.00
C GLU A 113 -1.08 19.82 -11.20
N GLU A 114 -1.48 19.35 -12.38
CA GLU A 114 -2.83 18.89 -12.64
C GLU A 114 -3.08 17.62 -11.81
N GLU A 115 -3.94 17.79 -10.82
CA GLU A 115 -4.53 16.69 -10.08
C GLU A 115 -5.31 15.82 -11.06
N TRP A 116 -4.75 14.67 -11.40
CA TRP A 116 -5.48 13.65 -12.12
C TRP A 116 -5.99 12.60 -11.15
N VAL A 117 -7.20 12.11 -11.40
CA VAL A 117 -7.81 11.01 -10.66
C VAL A 117 -8.29 9.96 -11.64
N ARG A 118 -8.29 8.70 -11.21
CA ARG A 118 -8.93 7.61 -11.97
C ARG A 118 -9.89 6.82 -11.07
N PRO A 119 -11.14 6.58 -11.49
CA PRO A 119 -12.03 5.65 -10.81
C PRO A 119 -11.50 4.22 -10.89
N VAL A 120 -11.24 3.57 -9.75
CA VAL A 120 -10.61 2.22 -9.72
C VAL A 120 -11.55 1.11 -9.29
N MET A 121 -12.69 1.45 -8.69
CA MET A 121 -13.69 0.48 -8.24
C MET A 121 -15.01 1.21 -7.99
N LYS A 122 -16.12 0.59 -8.39
CA LYS A 122 -17.48 1.04 -8.04
C LYS A 122 -18.13 0.02 -7.13
N ARG A 123 -18.74 0.49 -6.05
CA ARG A 123 -19.50 -0.34 -5.11
C ARG A 123 -20.73 0.43 -4.66
N ASP A 124 -21.91 -0.09 -5.02
CA ASP A 124 -23.20 0.54 -4.76
C ASP A 124 -23.23 2.00 -5.26
N LYS A 125 -23.47 2.96 -4.35
CA LYS A 125 -23.50 4.41 -4.61
C LYS A 125 -22.15 5.09 -4.37
N GLN A 126 -21.06 4.33 -4.33
CA GLN A 126 -19.71 4.83 -4.05
C GLN A 126 -18.72 4.41 -5.14
N VAL A 127 -17.71 5.24 -5.37
CA VAL A 127 -16.58 4.99 -6.27
C VAL A 127 -15.29 5.24 -5.50
N LEU A 128 -14.34 4.33 -5.60
CA LEU A 128 -12.99 4.53 -5.09
C LEU A 128 -12.19 5.25 -6.18
N LEU A 129 -11.69 6.44 -5.85
CA LEU A 129 -10.79 7.22 -6.70
C LEU A 129 -9.34 6.98 -6.31
N HIS A 130 -8.50 6.76 -7.31
CA HIS A 130 -7.06 6.81 -7.14
C HIS A 130 -6.52 8.17 -7.53
N TRP A 131 -5.69 8.74 -6.66
CA TRP A 131 -5.09 10.04 -6.85
C TRP A 131 -3.73 9.90 -7.54
N GLY A 132 -3.61 10.59 -8.66
CA GLY A 132 -2.42 10.58 -9.47
C GLY A 132 -1.17 10.98 -8.71
N TYR A 133 -0.10 10.19 -8.88
CA TYR A 133 1.18 10.38 -8.19
C TYR A 133 1.16 10.15 -6.67
N PHE A 134 0.03 9.73 -6.10
CA PHE A 134 -0.07 9.32 -4.71
C PHE A 134 -0.14 7.79 -4.61
N PRO A 135 0.34 7.20 -3.50
CA PRO A 135 0.18 5.77 -3.28
C PRO A 135 -1.29 5.42 -3.05
N ASP A 136 -1.68 4.17 -3.33
CA ASP A 136 -3.05 3.66 -3.17
C ASP A 136 -3.66 3.87 -1.75
N SER A 137 -2.85 4.19 -0.74
CA SER A 137 -3.34 4.55 0.59
C SER A 137 -4.03 5.91 0.66
N TYR A 138 -3.85 6.77 -0.35
CA TYR A 138 -4.57 8.03 -0.52
C TYR A 138 -5.88 7.86 -1.28
N ASP A 139 -6.15 6.67 -1.83
CA ASP A 139 -7.38 6.42 -2.56
C ASP A 139 -8.60 6.71 -1.69
N THR A 140 -9.57 7.44 -2.24
CA THR A 140 -10.70 8.01 -1.49
C THR A 140 -12.02 7.52 -2.04
N TRP A 141 -12.95 7.15 -1.16
CA TRP A 141 -14.32 6.85 -1.53
C TRP A 141 -15.12 8.14 -1.69
N ILE A 142 -15.75 8.31 -2.85
CA ILE A 142 -16.66 9.42 -3.14
C ILE A 142 -18.04 8.90 -3.57
N PRO A 143 -19.11 9.70 -3.40
CA PRO A 143 -20.41 9.40 -3.99
C PRO A 143 -20.29 9.21 -5.51
N ALA A 144 -20.92 8.15 -6.03
CA ALA A 144 -20.91 7.85 -7.46
C ALA A 144 -21.59 8.93 -8.33
N SER A 145 -22.34 9.85 -7.71
CA SER A 145 -22.95 11.00 -8.38
C SER A 145 -21.98 12.17 -8.61
N GLU A 146 -20.82 12.17 -7.95
CA GLU A 146 -19.81 13.24 -8.06
C GLU A 146 -18.80 13.01 -9.19
N ILE A 147 -18.92 11.88 -9.91
CA ILE A 147 -18.03 11.55 -11.01
C ILE A 147 -18.77 10.90 -12.18
N GLU A 148 -18.55 11.43 -13.38
CA GLU A 148 -19.15 10.91 -14.61
C GLU A 148 -18.29 9.83 -15.28
N ALA A 149 -17.00 9.74 -14.92
CA ALA A 149 -16.07 8.77 -15.48
C ALA A 149 -16.39 7.33 -15.04
N SER A 150 -16.29 6.39 -15.98
CA SER A 150 -16.42 4.96 -15.71
C SER A 150 -15.22 4.41 -14.93
N VAL A 151 -15.42 3.30 -14.22
CA VAL A 151 -14.31 2.54 -13.62
C VAL A 151 -13.34 2.13 -14.71
N GLU A 152 -12.08 2.51 -14.52
CA GLU A 152 -10.97 2.10 -15.38
C GLU A 152 -10.43 0.75 -14.93
N ASP A 153 -10.06 -0.08 -15.90
CA ASP A 153 -9.34 -1.32 -15.61
C ASP A 153 -8.01 -1.01 -14.92
N ALA A 154 -7.58 -1.94 -14.06
CA ALA A 154 -6.27 -1.81 -13.45
C ALA A 154 -5.20 -1.78 -14.54
N PRO A 155 -4.26 -0.81 -14.51
CA PRO A 155 -3.18 -0.79 -15.48
C PRO A 155 -2.43 -2.11 -15.44
N THR A 156 -2.01 -2.56 -16.62
CA THR A 156 -1.23 -3.79 -16.74
C THR A 156 -0.01 -3.68 -15.82
N PRO A 157 0.25 -4.65 -14.93
CA PRO A 157 1.34 -4.54 -13.99
C PRO A 157 2.67 -4.63 -14.73
N GLU A 158 3.22 -3.49 -15.15
CA GLU A 158 4.61 -3.40 -15.57
C GLU A 158 5.50 -3.81 -14.39
N LYS A 159 6.45 -4.71 -14.66
CA LYS A 159 7.49 -5.10 -13.71
C LYS A 159 8.86 -4.74 -14.31
N PRO A 160 9.69 -3.95 -13.62
CA PRO A 160 9.42 -3.25 -12.35
C PRO A 160 8.45 -2.06 -12.52
N ARG A 161 7.66 -1.75 -11.50
CA ARG A 161 6.77 -0.57 -11.49
C ARG A 161 7.59 0.72 -11.41
N LYS A 162 7.29 1.72 -12.24
CA LYS A 162 7.91 3.05 -12.10
C LYS A 162 7.16 3.88 -11.08
N VAL A 163 7.90 4.53 -10.17
CA VAL A 163 7.37 5.46 -9.17
C VAL A 163 8.24 6.71 -9.13
N HIS A 164 7.63 7.89 -9.04
CA HIS A 164 8.38 9.14 -8.93
C HIS A 164 8.81 9.38 -7.48
N ALA A 165 9.98 9.98 -7.28
CA ALA A 165 10.53 10.31 -5.97
C ALA A 165 9.85 11.53 -5.31
N LYS A 166 8.51 11.56 -5.30
CA LYS A 166 7.70 12.58 -4.63
C LYS A 166 7.44 12.13 -3.19
N ILE A 167 8.06 12.79 -2.22
CA ILE A 167 7.79 12.54 -0.80
C ILE A 167 6.64 13.44 -0.39
N THR A 168 5.45 12.88 -0.18
CA THR A 168 4.34 13.58 0.47
C THR A 168 4.71 13.88 1.91
N ARG A 169 4.42 15.11 2.37
CA ARG A 169 4.72 15.56 3.75
C ARG A 169 4.00 14.73 4.80
#